data_AF-A0A367PWS3-F1
#
_entry.id   AF-A0A367PWS3-F1
#
_cell.length_a   1.000
_cell.length_b   1.000
_cell.length_c   1.000
_cell.angle_alpha   90.00
_cell.angle_beta   90.00
_cell.angle_gamma   90.00
#
_symmetry.space_group_name_H-M   'P 1'
#
loop_
_entity.id
_entity.type
_entity.pdbx_description
1 polymer ?
#
loop_
_entity_poly.entity_id
_entity_poly.type
_entity_poly.pdbx_seq_one_letter_code
_entity_poly.pdbx_strand_id
1 'polypeptide(L)'
;MAQQYSLTYYYVTPEDDEKMSMFGEVSGDSLKTLVTQYVRGWIGRNREYYLNLAKLDAQARELSSQEWVEIMLSKGVEGLPDYKHSIETPDNPLRDIVLPPTANLVKRQLNYILLSEQNIALLRIGIFYDRDSAIGFVSRIVREQLQRNWDQLYLPQVEASKSKVWF
;
A
#
# COMPACT_ATOMS: atom_id res chain seq x y z
N MET A 1 -10.19 -7.90 -13.15
CA MET A 1 -9.35 -7.04 -14.01
C MET A 1 -8.61 -6.03 -13.15
N ALA A 2 -7.53 -5.41 -13.65
CA ALA A 2 -6.87 -4.32 -12.94
C ALA A 2 -7.63 -3.00 -13.17
N GLN A 3 -7.82 -2.21 -12.13
CA GLN A 3 -8.49 -0.93 -12.14
C GLN A 3 -7.55 0.17 -11.62
N GLN A 4 -7.83 1.41 -12.00
CA GLN A 4 -7.09 2.57 -11.52
C GLN A 4 -7.56 2.94 -10.11
N TYR A 5 -6.61 3.02 -9.18
CA TYR A 5 -6.81 3.63 -7.87
C TYR A 5 -6.12 4.98 -7.87
N SER A 6 -6.90 6.06 -7.70
CA SER A 6 -6.39 7.43 -7.70
C SER A 6 -5.45 7.63 -6.52
N LEU A 7 -4.21 8.04 -6.84
CA LEU A 7 -3.17 8.36 -5.87
C LEU A 7 -2.28 9.42 -6.51
N THR A 8 -2.60 10.68 -6.25
CA THR A 8 -1.97 11.81 -6.94
C THR A 8 -0.48 11.88 -6.65
N TYR A 9 -0.08 11.68 -5.40
CA TYR A 9 1.30 11.66 -4.95
C TYR A 9 1.47 10.79 -3.72
N TYR A 10 2.72 10.56 -3.33
CA TYR A 10 3.12 9.99 -2.05
C TYR A 10 4.36 10.72 -1.52
N TYR A 11 4.66 10.52 -0.25
CA TYR A 11 5.86 11.02 0.41
C TYR A 11 6.86 9.88 0.62
N VAL A 12 8.13 10.23 0.54
CA VAL A 12 9.24 9.30 0.73
C VAL A 12 10.41 10.05 1.39
N THR A 13 11.24 9.34 2.14
CA THR A 13 12.46 9.98 2.68
C THR A 13 13.47 10.19 1.56
N PRO A 14 14.40 11.17 1.65
CA PRO A 14 15.42 11.35 0.64
C PRO A 14 16.24 10.08 0.35
N GLU A 15 16.57 9.32 1.40
CA GLU A 15 17.28 8.04 1.27
C GLU A 15 16.44 6.98 0.52
N ASP A 16 15.18 6.82 0.91
CA ASP A 16 14.26 5.88 0.26
C ASP A 16 14.01 6.28 -1.22
N ASP A 17 14.00 7.57 -1.52
CA ASP A 17 13.85 8.10 -2.87
C ASP A 17 15.05 7.75 -3.76
N GLU A 18 16.28 7.92 -3.25
CA GLU A 18 17.50 7.51 -3.92
C GLU A 18 17.51 6.00 -4.18
N LYS A 19 17.12 5.20 -3.18
CA LYS A 19 16.98 3.74 -3.32
C LYS A 19 16.02 3.35 -4.43
N MET A 20 14.85 3.99 -4.47
CA MET A 20 13.86 3.74 -5.53
C MET A 20 14.37 4.13 -6.92
N SER A 21 15.06 5.27 -7.04
CA SER A 21 15.69 5.68 -8.30
C SER A 21 16.74 4.69 -8.76
N MET A 22 17.68 4.30 -7.89
CA MET A 22 18.72 3.32 -8.22
C MET A 22 18.14 1.98 -8.66
N PHE A 23 17.16 1.44 -7.91
CA PHE A 23 16.55 0.16 -8.25
C PHE A 23 15.68 0.26 -9.51
N GLY A 24 14.96 1.37 -9.70
CA GLY A 24 14.17 1.62 -10.91
C GLY A 24 15.02 1.65 -12.19
N GLU A 25 16.19 2.31 -12.14
CA GLU A 25 17.14 2.32 -13.26
C GLU A 25 17.64 0.92 -13.63
N VAL A 26 17.95 0.10 -12.62
CA VAL A 26 18.50 -1.25 -12.83
C VAL A 26 17.43 -2.26 -13.27
N SER A 27 16.25 -2.20 -12.67
CA SER A 27 15.12 -3.09 -13.01
C SER A 27 14.39 -2.70 -14.30
N GLY A 28 14.56 -1.45 -14.75
CA GLY A 28 13.79 -0.87 -15.85
C GLY A 28 12.36 -0.49 -15.46
N ASP A 29 12.01 -0.60 -14.17
CA ASP A 29 10.67 -0.26 -13.69
C ASP A 29 10.51 1.24 -13.46
N SER A 30 9.37 1.78 -13.92
CA SER A 30 8.97 3.15 -13.58
C SER A 30 8.63 3.28 -12.09
N LEU A 31 8.71 4.49 -11.55
CA LEU A 31 8.31 4.78 -10.17
C LEU A 31 6.89 4.29 -9.85
N LYS A 32 5.96 4.50 -10.78
CA LYS A 32 4.58 4.02 -10.67
C LYS A 32 4.51 2.51 -10.63
N THR A 33 5.32 1.82 -11.42
CA THR A 33 5.42 0.36 -11.41
C THR A 33 5.89 -0.13 -10.06
N LEU A 34 6.97 0.45 -9.52
CA LEU A 34 7.52 0.10 -8.21
C LEU A 34 6.48 0.32 -7.09
N VAL A 35 5.87 1.50 -7.00
CA VAL A 35 4.84 1.77 -5.98
C VAL A 35 3.65 0.82 -6.12
N THR A 36 3.23 0.52 -7.35
CA THR A 36 2.16 -0.46 -7.58
C THR A 36 2.55 -1.86 -7.08
N GLN A 37 3.78 -2.31 -7.36
CA GLN A 37 4.29 -3.59 -6.87
C GLN A 37 4.41 -3.62 -5.35
N TYR A 38 4.87 -2.54 -4.73
CA TYR A 38 5.03 -2.42 -3.28
C TYR A 38 3.69 -2.52 -2.56
N VAL A 39 2.68 -1.77 -3.03
CA VAL A 39 1.30 -1.85 -2.50
C VAL A 39 0.72 -3.26 -2.69
N ARG A 40 0.90 -3.87 -3.87
CA ARG A 40 0.43 -5.25 -4.12
C ARG A 40 1.14 -6.27 -3.23
N GLY A 41 2.45 -6.14 -3.04
CA GLY A 41 3.25 -7.01 -2.19
C GLY A 41 2.83 -6.90 -0.73
N TRP A 42 2.57 -5.68 -0.26
CA TRP A 42 2.08 -5.42 1.09
C TRP A 42 0.71 -6.04 1.36
N ILE A 43 -0.27 -5.75 0.50
CA ILE A 43 -1.61 -6.35 0.59
C ILE A 43 -1.51 -7.87 0.45
N GLY A 44 -0.60 -8.35 -0.40
CA GLY A 44 -0.32 -9.77 -0.60
C GLY A 44 0.10 -10.47 0.68
N ARG A 45 1.11 -9.91 1.35
CA ARG A 45 1.68 -10.44 2.60
C ARG A 45 0.70 -10.37 3.77
N ASN A 46 -0.08 -9.31 3.86
CA ASN A 46 -1.02 -9.06 4.96
C ASN A 46 -2.48 -9.39 4.56
N ARG A 47 -2.67 -10.28 3.58
CA ARG A 47 -3.99 -10.55 2.99
C ARG A 47 -4.99 -11.05 4.03
N GLU A 48 -4.58 -11.98 4.88
CA GLU A 48 -5.45 -12.56 5.92
C GLU A 48 -5.94 -11.50 6.90
N TYR A 49 -5.04 -10.59 7.31
CA TYR A 49 -5.39 -9.45 8.16
C TYR A 49 -6.49 -8.59 7.53
N TYR A 50 -6.29 -8.13 6.28
CA TYR A 50 -7.25 -7.24 5.64
C TYR A 50 -8.58 -7.93 5.29
N LEU A 51 -8.55 -9.24 4.95
CA LEU A 51 -9.76 -10.02 4.74
C LEU A 51 -10.55 -10.18 6.03
N ASN A 52 -9.87 -10.47 7.15
CA ASN A 52 -10.51 -10.56 8.46
C ASN A 52 -11.12 -9.22 8.86
N LEU A 53 -10.40 -8.12 8.65
CA LEU A 53 -10.89 -6.77 8.93
C LEU A 53 -12.12 -6.42 8.09
N ALA A 54 -12.12 -6.73 6.79
CA ALA A 54 -13.28 -6.55 5.93
C ALA A 54 -14.49 -7.38 6.38
N LYS A 55 -14.25 -8.63 6.83
CA LYS A 55 -15.30 -9.50 7.37
C LYS A 55 -15.91 -8.92 8.64
N LEU A 56 -15.08 -8.47 9.59
CA LEU A 56 -15.54 -7.85 10.84
C LEU A 56 -16.33 -6.56 10.56
N ASP A 57 -15.86 -5.73 9.63
CA ASP A 57 -16.54 -4.51 9.22
C ASP A 57 -17.93 -4.78 8.62
N ALA A 58 -18.02 -5.73 7.70
CA ALA A 58 -19.29 -6.13 7.10
C ALA A 58 -20.26 -6.67 8.16
N GLN A 59 -19.79 -7.54 9.06
CA GLN A 59 -20.61 -8.14 10.12
C GLN A 59 -21.19 -7.09 11.07
N ALA A 60 -20.38 -6.13 11.51
CA ALA A 60 -20.82 -5.11 12.44
C ALA A 60 -21.80 -4.10 11.82
N ARG A 61 -21.84 -4.02 10.49
CA ARG A 61 -22.79 -3.22 9.72
C ARG A 61 -23.98 -4.05 9.20
N GLU A 62 -24.04 -5.35 9.55
CA GLU A 62 -25.05 -6.31 9.08
C GLU A 62 -25.14 -6.41 7.54
N LEU A 63 -24.00 -6.25 6.87
CA LEU A 63 -23.90 -6.40 5.42
C LEU A 63 -23.46 -7.81 5.04
N SER A 64 -23.98 -8.31 3.92
CA SER A 64 -23.34 -9.45 3.25
C SER A 64 -21.98 -9.05 2.69
N SER A 65 -21.09 -10.03 2.50
CA SER A 65 -19.78 -9.78 1.89
C SER A 65 -19.89 -9.17 0.50
N GLN A 66 -20.94 -9.52 -0.27
CA GLN A 66 -21.15 -8.98 -1.61
C GLN A 66 -21.53 -7.50 -1.56
N GLU A 67 -22.52 -7.13 -0.75
CA GLU A 67 -22.95 -5.73 -0.60
C GLU A 67 -21.79 -4.85 -0.12
N TRP A 68 -21.03 -5.34 0.86
CA TRP A 68 -19.85 -4.65 1.37
C TRP A 68 -18.84 -4.38 0.24
N VAL A 69 -18.52 -5.38 -0.57
CA VAL A 69 -17.59 -5.23 -1.70
C VAL A 69 -18.13 -4.24 -2.74
N GLU A 70 -19.41 -4.34 -3.11
CA GLU A 70 -20.03 -3.44 -4.10
C GLU A 70 -19.98 -1.98 -3.64
N ILE A 71 -20.30 -1.71 -2.36
CA ILE A 71 -20.17 -0.38 -1.76
C ILE A 71 -18.70 0.07 -1.77
N MET A 72 -17.80 -0.78 -1.30
CA MET A 72 -16.39 -0.47 -1.19
C MET A 72 -15.69 -0.25 -2.51
N LEU A 73 -16.21 -0.77 -3.63
CA LEU A 73 -15.70 -0.47 -4.97
C LEU A 73 -16.32 0.81 -5.55
N SER A 74 -17.63 0.99 -5.41
CA SER A 74 -18.36 2.10 -6.03
C SER A 74 -18.22 3.43 -5.28
N LYS A 75 -18.54 3.44 -3.98
CA LYS A 75 -18.59 4.63 -3.13
C LYS A 75 -17.43 4.70 -2.14
N GLY A 76 -16.72 3.59 -1.95
CA GLY A 76 -15.71 3.49 -0.91
C GLY A 76 -16.32 3.54 0.48
N VAL A 77 -15.50 3.94 1.45
CA VAL A 77 -15.84 3.90 2.89
C VAL A 77 -17.01 4.82 3.22
N GLU A 78 -17.13 5.98 2.55
CA GLU A 78 -18.21 6.95 2.76
C GLU A 78 -19.59 6.40 2.38
N GLY A 79 -19.64 5.33 1.58
CA GLY A 79 -20.89 4.66 1.22
C GLY A 79 -21.35 3.61 2.23
N LEU A 80 -20.54 3.28 3.24
CA LEU A 80 -20.88 2.27 4.23
C LEU A 80 -21.93 2.79 5.23
N PRO A 81 -22.97 2.01 5.55
CA PRO A 81 -23.98 2.40 6.54
C PRO A 81 -23.41 2.36 7.95
N ASP A 82 -23.95 3.14 8.88
CA ASP A 82 -23.48 3.18 10.27
C ASP A 82 -23.40 1.81 10.94
N TYR A 83 -22.44 1.67 11.86
CA TYR A 83 -22.27 0.46 12.66
C TYR A 83 -23.51 0.16 13.51
N LYS A 84 -23.88 -1.13 13.53
CA LYS A 84 -24.90 -1.68 14.44
C LYS A 84 -24.27 -2.28 15.69
N HIS A 85 -23.04 -2.76 15.57
CA HIS A 85 -22.28 -3.42 16.63
C HIS A 85 -20.87 -2.83 16.75
N SER A 86 -20.27 -2.92 17.93
CA SER A 86 -18.87 -2.55 18.14
C SER A 86 -17.91 -3.54 17.47
N ILE A 87 -16.77 -3.04 16.99
CA ILE A 87 -15.70 -3.88 16.41
C ILE A 87 -14.47 -3.78 17.29
N GLU A 88 -13.91 -4.95 17.63
CA GLU A 88 -12.53 -5.06 18.10
C GLU A 88 -11.63 -5.34 16.91
N THR A 89 -10.72 -4.42 16.63
CA THR A 89 -9.85 -4.50 15.46
C THR A 89 -8.52 -5.18 15.81
N PRO A 90 -8.03 -6.11 14.98
CA PRO A 90 -6.70 -6.68 15.18
C PRO A 90 -5.60 -5.63 15.03
N ASP A 91 -4.46 -5.90 15.67
CA ASP A 91 -3.29 -5.02 15.64
C ASP A 91 -2.84 -4.72 14.20
N ASN A 92 -2.67 -3.43 13.92
CA ASN A 92 -2.35 -2.95 12.59
C ASN A 92 -0.89 -3.28 12.19
N PRO A 93 -0.66 -3.98 11.07
CA PRO A 93 0.69 -4.35 10.62
C PRO A 93 1.58 -3.16 10.20
N LEU A 94 1.02 -1.98 9.90
CA LEU A 94 1.80 -0.76 9.61
C LEU A 94 2.04 0.14 10.82
N ARG A 95 1.59 -0.26 12.02
CA ARG A 95 1.61 0.58 13.22
C ARG A 95 2.99 1.15 13.54
N ASP A 96 4.04 0.35 13.39
CA ASP A 96 5.40 0.74 13.80
C ASP A 96 6.19 1.43 12.68
N ILE A 97 5.61 1.55 11.49
CA ILE A 97 6.25 2.21 10.35
C ILE A 97 5.98 3.71 10.44
N VAL A 98 6.91 4.45 11.02
CA VAL A 98 6.76 5.91 11.19
C VAL A 98 7.46 6.66 10.06
N LEU A 99 6.76 7.66 9.52
CA LEU A 99 7.34 8.65 8.61
C LEU A 99 7.87 9.85 9.40
N PRO A 100 9.04 10.40 9.04
CA PRO A 100 9.48 11.71 9.52
C PRO A 100 8.44 12.82 9.23
N PRO A 101 8.55 13.98 9.90
CA PRO A 101 7.71 15.14 9.58
C PRO A 101 7.76 15.48 8.09
N THR A 102 6.62 15.86 7.51
CA THR A 102 6.48 16.10 6.06
C THR A 102 7.47 17.10 5.48
N ALA A 103 7.94 18.07 6.28
CA ALA A 103 8.98 19.03 5.89
C ALA A 103 10.31 18.37 5.48
N ASN A 104 10.56 17.14 5.96
CA ASN A 104 11.77 16.36 5.69
C ASN A 104 11.53 15.26 4.64
N LEU A 105 10.36 15.26 3.97
CA LEU A 105 9.99 14.25 2.98
C LEU A 105 9.99 14.83 1.58
N VAL A 106 10.37 14.00 0.62
CA VAL A 106 10.26 14.29 -0.81
C VAL A 106 8.86 13.92 -1.28
N LYS A 107 8.20 14.83 -2.00
CA LYS A 107 6.90 14.58 -2.64
C LYS A 107 7.12 14.03 -4.05
N ARG A 108 6.60 12.83 -4.32
CA ARG A 108 6.66 12.20 -5.65
C ARG A 108 5.28 12.04 -6.27
N GLN A 109 5.13 12.52 -7.50
CA GLN A 109 3.87 12.45 -8.25
C GLN A 109 3.70 11.05 -8.86
N LEU A 110 2.46 10.55 -8.88
CA LEU A 110 2.12 9.22 -9.42
C LEU A 110 0.83 9.20 -10.25
N ASN A 111 -0.12 10.10 -9.97
CA ASN A 111 -1.49 10.17 -10.49
C ASN A 111 -2.39 8.99 -10.07
N TYR A 112 -1.97 7.75 -10.34
CA TYR A 112 -2.72 6.54 -9.97
C TYR A 112 -1.82 5.30 -9.90
N ILE A 113 -2.29 4.27 -9.21
CA ILE A 113 -1.74 2.90 -9.24
C ILE A 113 -2.76 1.92 -9.84
N LEU A 114 -2.29 0.76 -10.31
CA LEU A 114 -3.15 -0.29 -10.86
C LEU A 114 -3.30 -1.45 -9.88
N LEU A 115 -4.51 -1.70 -9.43
CA LEU A 115 -4.84 -2.73 -8.45
C LEU A 115 -6.03 -3.57 -8.93
N SER A 116 -6.11 -4.84 -8.51
CA SER A 116 -7.35 -5.59 -8.68
C SER A 116 -8.45 -4.99 -7.80
N GLU A 117 -9.72 -5.21 -8.15
CA GLU A 117 -10.88 -4.81 -7.33
C GLU A 117 -10.74 -5.24 -5.87
N GLN A 118 -10.39 -6.51 -5.63
CA GLN A 118 -10.15 -6.99 -4.28
C GLN A 118 -9.06 -6.16 -3.58
N ASN A 119 -7.92 -5.93 -4.22
CA ASN A 119 -6.86 -5.13 -3.61
C ASN A 119 -7.28 -3.68 -3.37
N ILE A 120 -8.16 -3.11 -4.20
CA ILE A 120 -8.73 -1.78 -3.97
C ILE A 120 -9.58 -1.77 -2.70
N ALA A 121 -10.47 -2.74 -2.54
CA ALA A 121 -11.31 -2.84 -1.35
C ALA A 121 -10.46 -3.06 -0.08
N LEU A 122 -9.45 -3.93 -0.15
CA LEU A 122 -8.53 -4.20 0.95
C LEU A 122 -7.64 -3.00 1.28
N LEU A 123 -7.21 -2.22 0.28
CA LEU A 123 -6.47 -0.99 0.50
C LEU A 123 -7.35 0.06 1.20
N ARG A 124 -8.58 0.25 0.72
CA ARG A 124 -9.54 1.21 1.30
C ARG A 124 -9.86 0.87 2.76
N ILE A 125 -10.09 -0.40 3.10
CA ILE A 125 -10.38 -0.79 4.49
C ILE A 125 -9.14 -0.65 5.38
N GLY A 126 -7.95 -0.97 4.87
CA GLY A 126 -6.69 -0.73 5.58
C GLY A 126 -6.50 0.74 5.93
N ILE A 127 -6.67 1.65 4.96
CA ILE A 127 -6.58 3.10 5.15
C ILE A 127 -7.57 3.58 6.21
N PHE A 128 -8.82 3.14 6.12
CA PHE A 128 -9.88 3.57 7.04
C PHE A 128 -9.59 3.21 8.50
N TYR A 129 -9.22 1.96 8.76
CA TYR A 129 -8.97 1.48 10.12
C TYR A 129 -7.65 1.96 10.70
N ASP A 130 -6.66 2.19 9.85
CA ASP A 130 -5.42 2.83 10.26
C ASP A 130 -5.65 4.31 10.64
N ARG A 131 -6.74 4.93 10.17
CA ARG A 131 -7.09 6.35 10.35
C ARG A 131 -6.06 7.28 9.71
N ASP A 132 -5.47 6.83 8.61
CA ASP A 132 -4.54 7.61 7.80
C ASP A 132 -5.22 8.07 6.51
N SER A 133 -4.59 9.03 5.85
CA SER A 133 -4.88 9.36 4.46
C SER A 133 -4.35 8.27 3.53
N ALA A 134 -4.93 8.15 2.33
CA ALA A 134 -4.40 7.26 1.29
C ALA A 134 -2.93 7.55 0.97
N ILE A 135 -2.55 8.83 0.99
CA ILE A 135 -1.18 9.30 0.76
C ILE A 135 -0.25 8.80 1.86
N GLY A 136 -0.58 9.04 3.14
CA GLY A 136 0.23 8.63 4.27
C GLY A 136 0.37 7.11 4.36
N PHE A 137 -0.72 6.39 4.13
CA PHE A 137 -0.75 4.93 4.18
C PHE A 137 0.15 4.32 3.10
N VAL A 138 0.03 4.77 1.85
CA VAL A 138 0.91 4.29 0.76
C VAL A 138 2.36 4.71 0.99
N SER A 139 2.61 5.90 1.53
CA SER A 139 3.96 6.36 1.87
C SER A 139 4.62 5.44 2.91
N ARG A 140 3.87 5.00 3.93
CA ARG A 140 4.35 4.01 4.91
C ARG A 140 4.57 2.64 4.30
N ILE A 141 3.71 2.19 3.39
CA ILE A 141 3.93 0.93 2.65
C ILE A 141 5.26 0.97 1.87
N VAL A 142 5.52 2.06 1.15
CA VAL A 142 6.78 2.22 0.39
C VAL A 142 7.98 2.13 1.33
N ARG A 143 7.93 2.82 2.47
CA ARG A 143 9.00 2.77 3.48
C ARG A 143 9.20 1.38 4.07
N GLU A 144 8.13 0.68 4.46
CA GLU A 144 8.22 -0.70 4.96
C GLU A 144 8.91 -1.60 3.92
N GLN A 145 8.50 -1.46 2.66
CA GLN A 145 9.02 -2.28 1.59
C GLN A 145 10.51 -2.11 1.40
N LEU A 146 10.98 -0.86 1.38
CA LEU A 146 12.40 -0.57 1.25
C LEU A 146 13.17 -1.02 2.49
N GLN A 147 12.69 -0.72 3.69
CA GLN A 147 13.35 -1.14 4.93
C GLN A 147 13.52 -2.66 5.03
N ARG A 148 12.51 -3.42 4.59
CA ARG A 148 12.54 -4.87 4.67
C ARG A 148 13.39 -5.52 3.59
N ASN A 149 13.29 -5.03 2.35
CA ASN A 149 13.79 -5.74 1.18
C ASN A 149 15.03 -5.11 0.54
N TRP A 150 15.46 -3.92 0.96
CA TRP A 150 16.59 -3.25 0.33
C TRP A 150 17.84 -4.13 0.36
N ASP A 151 18.34 -4.49 1.54
CA ASP A 151 19.60 -5.22 1.68
C ASP A 151 19.52 -6.66 1.15
N GLN A 152 18.34 -7.28 1.23
CA GLN A 152 18.17 -8.70 0.90
C GLN A 152 17.79 -8.95 -0.55
N LEU A 153 17.04 -8.05 -1.20
CA LEU A 153 16.48 -8.27 -2.53
C LEU A 153 16.94 -7.22 -3.54
N TYR A 154 16.90 -5.94 -3.20
CA TYR A 154 17.10 -4.86 -4.18
C TYR A 154 18.58 -4.50 -4.37
N LEU A 155 19.32 -4.32 -3.28
CA LEU A 155 20.73 -3.97 -3.30
C LEU A 155 21.59 -5.00 -4.05
N PRO A 156 21.43 -6.33 -3.85
CA PRO A 156 22.19 -7.31 -4.62
C PRO A 156 21.97 -7.21 -6.14
N GLN A 157 20.75 -6.85 -6.58
CA GLN A 157 20.47 -6.64 -8.01
C GLN A 157 21.14 -5.35 -8.52
N VAL A 158 21.13 -4.29 -7.72
CA VAL A 158 21.82 -3.03 -8.04
C VAL A 158 23.34 -3.22 -8.11
N GLU A 159 23.92 -4.06 -7.25
CA GLU A 159 25.35 -4.38 -7.28
C GLU A 159 25.69 -5.30 -8.46
N ALA A 160 24.85 -6.29 -8.73
CA ALA A 160 25.04 -7.21 -9.87
C ALA A 160 25.03 -6.46 -11.21
N SER A 161 24.18 -5.45 -11.38
CA SER A 161 24.13 -4.66 -12.63
C SER A 161 25.35 -3.78 -12.86
N LYS A 162 26.10 -3.44 -11.81
CA LYS A 162 27.39 -2.75 -11.89
C LYS A 162 28.52 -3.69 -12.28
N SER A 163 28.33 -5.00 -12.13
CA SER A 163 29.29 -6.03 -12.54
C SER A 163 29.11 -6.42 -14.01
N LYS A 164 30.23 -6.59 -14.72
CA LYS A 164 30.25 -7.23 -16.05
C LYS A 164 30.51 -8.74 -15.98
N VAL A 165 30.65 -9.30 -14.77
CA VAL A 165 30.83 -10.72 -14.52
C VAL A 165 29.50 -11.26 -14.03
N TRP A 166 28.86 -12.06 -14.86
CA TRP A 166 27.47 -12.53 -14.67
C TRP A 166 27.40 -14.01 -14.28
N PHE A 167 28.53 -14.70 -14.25
CA PHE A 167 28.73 -16.10 -13.87
C PHE A 167 30.17 -16.33 -13.44
#